data_AF-A0A4S2URE7-F1
#
_entry.id   AF-A0A4S2URE7-F1
#
_cell.length_a   1.000
_cell.length_b   1.000
_cell.length_c   1.000
_cell.angle_alpha   90.00
_cell.angle_beta   90.00
_cell.angle_gamma   90.00
#
_symmetry.space_group_name_H-M   'P 1'
#
loop_
_entity.id
_entity.type
_entity.pdbx_description
1 polymer ?
#
loop_
_entity_poly.entity_id
_entity_poly.type
_entity_poly.pdbx_seq_one_letter_code
_entity_poly.pdbx_strand_id
1 'polypeptide(L)'
;MTRIFSGIKPTGHMTLGNYLGAVRQWVAADQEPDDALFCVVDLHALTVEHEPARVRRLSRQAATLLIAAGLEPQRCTLFVQSHVDEHTRLAYLLECTATDGELRRMIQYREKAAKAQAAGDGVRLSLLTYPVLMAADILAYGAGEVPVGEDQRQHVELTRDLAVRFNQRYGHTFTVPKATHPAVAARVMDLQDPTSKMGKSHENGAGIVYLLDEPGVVRKKVMRAVTDSGDGGVVHDRAARPGVANLLDILAACTGGDPAALADGYSGYGALKRDVADAVVELLRPLQERHAELAADPAQVDKALREGAGRARELARPVVDRAYEAIGLLAP
;
A
#
# COMPACT_ATOMS: atom_id res chain seq x y z
N MET A 1 -12.57 18.50 -7.70
CA MET A 1 -11.49 17.97 -6.84
C MET A 1 -10.70 16.96 -7.67
N THR A 2 -9.51 16.57 -7.23
CA THR A 2 -8.66 15.63 -7.99
C THR A 2 -8.86 14.22 -7.44
N ARG A 3 -9.21 13.27 -8.31
CA ARG A 3 -9.40 11.88 -7.92
C ARG A 3 -8.06 11.19 -7.62
N ILE A 4 -8.04 10.44 -6.52
CA ILE A 4 -6.92 9.71 -5.94
C ILE A 4 -7.19 8.20 -6.04
N PHE A 5 -6.22 7.45 -6.52
CA PHE A 5 -6.25 5.98 -6.51
C PHE A 5 -5.11 5.41 -5.66
N SER A 6 -5.46 4.57 -4.68
CA SER A 6 -4.52 3.89 -3.79
C SER A 6 -4.75 2.37 -3.79
N GLY A 7 -3.71 1.61 -4.13
CA GLY A 7 -3.73 0.15 -4.14
C GLY A 7 -2.99 -0.48 -2.96
N ILE A 8 -3.57 -1.52 -2.35
CA ILE A 8 -2.90 -2.32 -1.31
C ILE A 8 -2.81 -3.80 -1.70
N LYS A 9 -1.57 -4.29 -1.81
CA LYS A 9 -1.31 -5.70 -2.14
C LYS A 9 -1.57 -6.62 -0.93
N PRO A 10 -2.40 -7.68 -1.05
CA PRO A 10 -2.70 -8.62 0.03
C PRO A 10 -1.71 -9.81 0.07
N THR A 11 -0.40 -9.55 0.03
CA THR A 11 0.64 -10.61 0.07
C THR A 11 1.24 -10.87 1.45
N GLY A 12 0.96 -10.00 2.42
CA GLY A 12 1.40 -10.14 3.80
C GLY A 12 0.54 -9.31 4.73
N HIS A 13 0.74 -9.50 6.04
CA HIS A 13 0.04 -8.73 7.05
C HIS A 13 0.44 -7.26 6.98
N MET A 14 -0.51 -6.35 7.20
CA MET A 14 -0.23 -4.92 7.26
C MET A 14 0.65 -4.63 8.47
N THR A 15 1.64 -3.76 8.26
CA THR A 15 2.60 -3.37 9.30
C THR A 15 2.25 -2.01 9.89
N LEU A 16 2.83 -1.70 11.04
CA LEU A 16 2.78 -0.37 11.65
C LEU A 16 3.22 0.73 10.66
N GLY A 17 4.24 0.43 9.85
CA GLY A 17 4.69 1.34 8.79
C GLY A 17 3.67 1.58 7.67
N ASN A 18 2.81 0.60 7.35
CA ASN A 18 1.71 0.84 6.42
C ASN A 18 0.64 1.75 7.04
N TYR A 19 0.33 1.54 8.32
CA TYR A 19 -0.69 2.30 9.01
C TYR A 19 -0.28 3.77 9.20
N LEU A 20 0.89 4.00 9.80
CA LEU A 20 1.41 5.35 10.06
C LEU A 20 1.87 6.08 8.79
N GLY A 21 2.29 5.34 7.76
CA GLY A 21 2.82 5.92 6.53
C GLY A 21 1.78 6.19 5.44
N ALA A 22 0.59 5.60 5.51
CA ALA A 22 -0.42 5.76 4.46
C ALA A 22 -1.85 5.74 5.00
N VAL A 23 -2.25 4.65 5.67
CA VAL A 23 -3.67 4.42 6.03
C VAL A 23 -4.22 5.53 6.92
N ARG A 24 -3.43 6.02 7.89
CA ARG A 24 -3.88 7.10 8.77
C ARG A 24 -4.17 8.40 8.01
N GLN A 25 -3.38 8.69 6.98
CA GLN A 25 -3.61 9.85 6.12
C GLN A 25 -4.87 9.68 5.28
N TRP A 26 -5.07 8.48 4.73
CA TRP A 26 -6.28 8.16 3.97
C TRP A 26 -7.54 8.41 4.80
N VAL A 27 -7.54 7.95 6.05
CA VAL A 27 -8.64 8.14 6.98
C VAL A 27 -8.84 9.62 7.34
N ALA A 28 -7.75 10.37 7.55
CA ALA A 28 -7.84 11.75 8.00
C ALA A 28 -8.21 12.76 6.90
N ALA A 29 -7.75 12.56 5.67
CA ALA A 29 -7.79 13.59 4.63
C ALA A 29 -8.41 13.13 3.30
N ASP A 30 -8.34 11.83 2.97
CA ASP A 30 -8.69 11.34 1.64
C ASP A 30 -9.99 10.52 1.68
N GLN A 31 -11.09 11.15 2.13
CA GLN A 31 -12.41 10.52 2.17
C GLN A 31 -13.48 11.42 1.54
N GLU A 32 -13.62 11.32 0.21
CA GLU A 32 -14.75 11.87 -0.54
C GLU A 32 -15.27 10.83 -1.57
N PRO A 33 -16.60 10.59 -1.66
CA PRO A 33 -17.19 9.38 -2.26
C PRO A 33 -16.78 9.08 -3.71
N ASP A 34 -16.39 10.11 -4.48
CA ASP A 34 -16.04 10.00 -5.91
C ASP A 34 -14.58 10.34 -6.21
N ASP A 35 -13.84 10.78 -5.20
CA ASP A 35 -12.47 11.27 -5.36
C ASP A 35 -11.45 10.36 -4.66
N ALA A 36 -11.86 9.45 -3.78
CA ALA A 36 -10.95 8.54 -3.09
C ALA A 36 -11.27 7.06 -3.37
N LEU A 37 -10.37 6.38 -4.09
CA LEU A 37 -10.47 4.95 -4.38
C LEU A 37 -9.39 4.17 -3.65
N PHE A 38 -9.83 3.17 -2.86
CA PHE A 38 -8.97 2.24 -2.14
C PHE A 38 -9.22 0.83 -2.66
N CYS A 39 -8.20 0.26 -3.32
CA CYS A 39 -8.32 -1.04 -3.98
C CYS A 39 -7.45 -2.09 -3.30
N VAL A 40 -8.05 -3.18 -2.84
CA VAL A 40 -7.32 -4.39 -2.46
C VAL A 40 -6.92 -5.12 -3.75
N VAL A 41 -5.65 -5.00 -4.13
CA VAL A 41 -5.13 -5.46 -5.42
C VAL A 41 -4.73 -6.94 -5.39
N ASP A 42 -5.74 -7.81 -5.36
CA ASP A 42 -5.57 -9.25 -5.26
C ASP A 42 -5.08 -9.92 -6.56
N LEU A 43 -5.38 -9.38 -7.74
CA LEU A 43 -4.79 -9.88 -9.01
C LEU A 43 -3.28 -9.66 -9.04
N HIS A 44 -2.80 -8.52 -8.52
CA HIS A 44 -1.36 -8.28 -8.35
C HIS A 44 -0.69 -9.28 -7.41
N ALA A 45 -1.42 -9.88 -6.46
CA ALA A 45 -0.89 -10.93 -5.58
C ALA A 45 -0.54 -12.21 -6.35
N LEU A 46 -1.15 -12.46 -7.50
CA LEU A 46 -0.96 -13.66 -8.32
C LEU A 46 0.30 -13.62 -9.20
N THR A 47 1.00 -12.48 -9.23
CA THR A 47 2.23 -12.27 -10.03
C THR A 47 3.42 -13.14 -9.59
N VAL A 48 3.32 -13.75 -8.41
CA VAL A 48 4.29 -14.66 -7.80
C VAL A 48 3.59 -15.93 -7.33
N GLU A 49 4.37 -16.92 -6.91
CA GLU A 49 3.84 -18.14 -6.26
C GLU A 49 2.96 -17.78 -5.06
N HIS A 50 1.81 -18.42 -4.94
CA HIS A 50 0.83 -18.07 -3.92
C HIS A 50 -0.04 -19.26 -3.52
N GLU A 51 -0.52 -19.23 -2.29
CA GLU A 51 -1.53 -20.17 -1.82
C GLU A 51 -2.94 -19.56 -1.94
N PRO A 52 -3.90 -20.24 -2.61
CA PRO A 52 -5.24 -19.70 -2.82
C PRO A 52 -5.96 -19.31 -1.52
N ALA A 53 -5.86 -20.14 -0.48
CA ALA A 53 -6.45 -19.86 0.82
C ALA A 53 -5.82 -18.62 1.50
N ARG A 54 -4.52 -18.40 1.29
CA ARG A 54 -3.80 -17.25 1.81
C ARG A 54 -4.21 -15.95 1.12
N VAL A 55 -4.31 -15.94 -0.21
CA VAL A 55 -4.77 -14.75 -0.95
C VAL A 55 -6.17 -14.34 -0.48
N ARG A 56 -7.11 -15.29 -0.40
CA ARG A 56 -8.47 -15.02 0.09
C ARG A 56 -8.47 -14.44 1.51
N ARG A 57 -7.71 -15.06 2.42
CA ARG A 57 -7.62 -14.62 3.82
C ARG A 57 -7.02 -13.22 3.93
N LEU A 58 -5.91 -12.95 3.23
CA LEU A 58 -5.22 -11.67 3.30
C LEU A 58 -5.99 -10.54 2.59
N SER A 59 -6.71 -10.83 1.51
CA SER A 59 -7.59 -9.83 0.87
C SER A 59 -8.70 -9.39 1.81
N ARG A 60 -9.38 -10.34 2.47
CA ARG A 60 -10.40 -10.02 3.48
C ARG A 60 -9.79 -9.29 4.67
N GLN A 61 -8.68 -9.77 5.21
CA GLN A 61 -7.99 -9.12 6.33
C GLN A 61 -7.57 -7.68 6.00
N ALA A 62 -7.05 -7.43 4.79
CA ALA A 62 -6.69 -6.09 4.35
C ALA A 62 -7.91 -5.16 4.31
N ALA A 63 -9.03 -5.60 3.71
CA ALA A 63 -10.28 -4.84 3.69
C ALA A 63 -10.81 -4.58 5.11
N THR A 64 -10.85 -5.59 5.97
CA THR A 64 -11.30 -5.46 7.36
C THR A 64 -10.42 -4.47 8.14
N LEU A 65 -9.09 -4.53 7.99
CA LEU A 65 -8.16 -3.61 8.63
C LEU A 65 -8.31 -2.17 8.13
N LEU A 66 -8.59 -1.97 6.85
CA LEU A 66 -8.85 -0.64 6.28
C LEU A 66 -10.12 -0.02 6.89
N ILE A 67 -11.20 -0.79 7.02
CA ILE A 67 -12.43 -0.34 7.68
C ILE A 67 -12.18 -0.11 9.18
N ALA A 68 -11.47 -1.02 9.85
CA ALA A 68 -11.14 -0.89 11.27
C ALA A 68 -10.25 0.30 11.59
N ALA A 69 -9.39 0.70 10.65
CA ALA A 69 -8.57 1.90 10.73
C ALA A 69 -9.39 3.20 10.62
N GLY A 70 -10.65 3.12 10.18
CA GLY A 70 -11.55 4.27 10.05
C GLY A 70 -11.88 4.69 8.62
N LEU A 71 -11.55 3.88 7.61
CA LEU A 71 -12.11 4.13 6.27
C LEU A 71 -13.59 3.83 6.27
N GLU A 72 -14.39 4.82 5.92
CA GLU A 72 -15.84 4.73 5.87
C GLU A 72 -16.26 4.40 4.43
N PRO A 73 -16.75 3.18 4.14
CA PRO A 73 -17.14 2.82 2.78
C PRO A 73 -18.24 3.72 2.20
N GLN A 74 -18.98 4.47 3.02
CA GLN A 74 -19.96 5.45 2.53
C GLN A 74 -19.31 6.75 2.03
N ARG A 75 -18.09 7.05 2.46
CA ARG A 75 -17.33 8.27 2.13
C ARG A 75 -16.22 8.05 1.11
N CYS A 76 -15.89 6.80 0.78
CA CYS A 76 -14.89 6.47 -0.23
C CYS A 76 -15.30 5.21 -1.00
N THR A 77 -14.61 4.91 -2.09
CA THR A 77 -14.81 3.67 -2.85
C THR A 77 -13.76 2.63 -2.45
N LEU A 78 -14.11 1.76 -1.49
CA LEU A 78 -13.30 0.62 -1.05
C LEU A 78 -13.76 -0.68 -1.73
N PHE A 79 -12.88 -1.34 -2.47
CA PHE A 79 -13.24 -2.55 -3.23
C PHE A 79 -12.06 -3.52 -3.40
N VAL A 80 -12.36 -4.72 -3.91
CA VAL A 80 -11.36 -5.73 -4.30
C VAL A 80 -11.20 -5.71 -5.81
N GLN A 81 -9.96 -5.69 -6.29
CA GLN A 81 -9.63 -5.55 -7.71
C GLN A 81 -10.32 -6.60 -8.58
N SER A 82 -10.27 -7.88 -8.19
CA SER A 82 -10.91 -8.99 -8.92
C SER A 82 -12.43 -8.91 -9.00
N HIS A 83 -13.09 -8.03 -8.22
CA HIS A 83 -14.55 -7.86 -8.31
C HIS A 83 -14.97 -6.90 -9.43
N VAL A 84 -14.02 -6.25 -10.12
CA VAL A 84 -14.28 -5.22 -11.15
C VAL A 84 -13.58 -5.62 -12.45
N ASP A 85 -14.35 -6.17 -13.40
CA ASP A 85 -13.82 -6.74 -14.64
C ASP A 85 -13.14 -5.70 -15.55
N GLU A 86 -13.49 -4.41 -15.38
CA GLU A 86 -12.90 -3.29 -16.10
C GLU A 86 -11.36 -3.24 -15.98
N HIS A 87 -10.79 -3.70 -14.87
CA HIS A 87 -9.35 -3.77 -14.67
C HIS A 87 -8.67 -4.68 -15.69
N THR A 88 -9.17 -5.90 -15.85
CA THR A 88 -8.58 -6.90 -16.75
C THR A 88 -8.88 -6.59 -18.21
N ARG A 89 -10.09 -6.08 -18.48
CA ARG A 89 -10.49 -5.57 -19.81
C ARG A 89 -9.53 -4.48 -20.27
N LEU A 90 -9.33 -3.45 -19.46
CA LEU A 90 -8.46 -2.33 -19.81
C LEU A 90 -6.98 -2.75 -19.86
N ALA A 91 -6.53 -3.63 -18.96
CA ALA A 91 -5.16 -4.12 -18.97
C ALA A 91 -4.76 -4.71 -20.33
N TYR A 92 -5.63 -5.49 -20.96
CA TYR A 92 -5.35 -6.06 -22.28
C TYR A 92 -5.16 -5.00 -23.37
N LEU A 93 -6.01 -3.97 -23.40
CA LEU A 93 -5.88 -2.85 -24.36
C LEU A 93 -4.56 -2.09 -24.15
N LEU A 94 -4.16 -1.91 -22.88
CA LEU A 94 -2.90 -1.26 -22.53
C LEU A 94 -1.68 -2.16 -22.82
N GLU A 95 -1.81 -3.49 -22.77
CA GLU A 95 -0.76 -4.41 -23.22
C GLU A 95 -0.51 -4.26 -24.72
N CYS A 96 -1.55 -4.01 -25.52
CA CYS A 96 -1.43 -3.65 -26.94
C CYS A 96 -0.80 -2.27 -27.20
N THR A 97 -0.62 -1.46 -26.15
CA THR A 97 -0.02 -0.11 -26.21
C THR A 97 1.41 -0.09 -25.66
N ALA A 98 1.70 -0.96 -24.68
CA ALA A 98 3.02 -1.13 -24.09
C ALA A 98 3.96 -1.89 -25.03
N THR A 99 5.27 -1.72 -24.81
CA THR A 99 6.30 -2.50 -25.51
C THR A 99 7.04 -3.41 -24.54
N ASP A 100 7.46 -4.58 -25.01
CA ASP A 100 8.26 -5.53 -24.22
C ASP A 100 9.53 -4.87 -23.62
N GLY A 101 10.19 -4.00 -24.38
CA GLY A 101 11.38 -3.30 -23.93
C GLY A 101 11.14 -2.39 -22.72
N GLU A 102 9.99 -1.72 -22.65
CA GLU A 102 9.62 -0.89 -21.49
C GLU A 102 9.46 -1.74 -20.24
N LEU A 103 8.76 -2.86 -20.37
CA LEU A 103 8.48 -3.77 -19.25
C LEU A 103 9.77 -4.45 -18.73
N ARG A 104 10.67 -4.89 -19.63
CA ARG A 104 11.95 -5.51 -19.25
C ARG A 104 12.92 -4.56 -18.54
N ARG A 105 12.78 -3.25 -18.75
CA ARG A 105 13.62 -2.22 -18.10
C ARG A 105 13.13 -1.85 -16.70
N MET A 106 11.97 -2.32 -16.28
CA MET A 106 11.45 -2.05 -14.94
C MET A 106 12.37 -2.65 -13.88
N ILE A 107 12.81 -1.82 -12.93
CA ILE A 107 13.76 -2.21 -11.87
C ILE A 107 13.17 -3.37 -11.06
N GLN A 108 11.91 -3.23 -10.67
CA GLN A 108 11.17 -4.24 -9.91
C GLN A 108 11.06 -5.58 -10.64
N TYR A 109 10.93 -5.57 -11.98
CA TYR A 109 10.94 -6.80 -12.76
C TYR A 109 12.32 -7.44 -12.74
N ARG A 110 13.39 -6.68 -13.03
CA ARG A 110 14.76 -7.19 -13.07
C ARG A 110 15.20 -7.79 -11.73
N GLU A 111 14.92 -7.11 -10.62
CA GLU A 111 15.27 -7.57 -9.27
C GLU A 111 14.51 -8.86 -8.90
N LYS A 112 13.19 -8.88 -9.10
CA LYS A 112 12.36 -10.06 -8.76
C LYS A 112 12.64 -11.25 -9.67
N ALA A 113 12.88 -11.01 -10.97
CA ALA A 113 13.25 -12.05 -11.91
C ALA A 113 14.61 -12.66 -11.57
N ALA A 114 15.62 -11.83 -11.27
CA ALA A 114 16.93 -12.32 -10.85
C ALA A 114 16.85 -13.14 -9.55
N LYS A 115 16.03 -12.69 -8.59
CA LYS A 115 15.81 -13.43 -7.34
C LYS A 115 15.14 -14.79 -7.58
N ALA A 116 14.10 -14.84 -8.41
CA ALA A 116 13.43 -16.09 -8.76
C ALA A 116 14.40 -17.06 -9.48
N GLN A 117 15.16 -16.56 -10.45
CA GLN A 117 16.17 -17.35 -11.16
C GLN A 117 17.25 -17.89 -10.23
N ALA A 118 17.75 -17.09 -9.29
CA ALA A 118 18.72 -17.52 -8.29
C ALA A 118 18.17 -18.61 -7.35
N ALA A 119 16.86 -18.64 -7.13
CA ALA A 119 16.17 -19.67 -6.36
C ALA A 119 15.85 -20.94 -7.19
N GLY A 120 16.12 -20.93 -8.50
CA GLY A 120 15.74 -22.02 -9.41
C GLY A 120 14.27 -22.00 -9.85
N ASP A 121 13.55 -20.92 -9.58
CA ASP A 121 12.14 -20.75 -9.91
C ASP A 121 11.93 -20.19 -11.32
N GLY A 122 10.79 -20.53 -11.93
CA GLY A 122 10.32 -19.89 -13.16
C GLY A 122 9.84 -18.46 -12.94
N VAL A 123 10.03 -17.60 -13.94
CA VAL A 123 9.50 -16.22 -13.92
C VAL A 123 8.15 -16.18 -14.63
N ARG A 124 7.07 -15.85 -13.89
CA ARG A 124 5.72 -15.74 -14.46
C ARG A 124 5.64 -14.56 -15.44
N LEU A 125 4.94 -14.73 -16.56
CA LEU A 125 4.69 -13.63 -17.52
C LEU A 125 3.97 -12.45 -16.86
N SER A 126 3.06 -12.72 -15.93
CA SER A 126 2.38 -11.70 -15.14
C SER A 126 3.33 -10.82 -14.33
N LEU A 127 4.54 -11.30 -13.98
CA LEU A 127 5.55 -10.46 -13.32
C LEU A 127 6.15 -9.42 -14.28
N LEU A 128 6.16 -9.70 -15.58
CA LEU A 128 6.56 -8.74 -16.60
C LEU A 128 5.42 -7.75 -16.90
N THR A 129 4.17 -8.24 -16.97
CA THR A 129 3.03 -7.41 -17.43
C THR A 129 2.25 -6.70 -16.32
N TYR A 130 2.47 -6.99 -15.04
CA TYR A 130 1.74 -6.30 -13.96
C TYR A 130 1.86 -4.76 -13.95
N PRO A 131 2.94 -4.10 -14.45
CA PRO A 131 2.94 -2.65 -14.55
C PRO A 131 1.84 -2.12 -15.47
N VAL A 132 1.42 -2.90 -16.47
CA VAL A 132 0.28 -2.59 -17.35
C VAL A 132 -1.05 -2.78 -16.64
N LEU A 133 -1.16 -3.83 -15.82
CA LEU A 133 -2.33 -3.99 -14.94
C LEU A 133 -2.44 -2.83 -13.94
N MET A 134 -1.32 -2.36 -13.38
CA MET A 134 -1.29 -1.16 -12.52
C MET A 134 -1.74 0.09 -13.29
N ALA A 135 -1.31 0.24 -14.55
CA ALA A 135 -1.79 1.33 -15.39
C ALA A 135 -3.31 1.26 -15.62
N ALA A 136 -3.85 0.06 -15.86
CA ALA A 136 -5.30 -0.14 -15.97
C ALA A 136 -6.03 0.22 -14.67
N ASP A 137 -5.48 -0.18 -13.52
CA ASP A 137 -6.03 0.14 -12.20
C ASP A 137 -6.18 1.65 -11.98
N ILE A 138 -5.24 2.45 -12.48
CA ILE A 138 -5.23 3.91 -12.33
C ILE A 138 -6.12 4.58 -13.37
N LEU A 139 -5.95 4.21 -14.65
CA LEU A 139 -6.55 4.89 -15.78
C LEU A 139 -8.06 4.61 -15.90
N ALA A 140 -8.52 3.44 -15.43
CA ALA A 140 -9.94 3.08 -15.43
C ALA A 140 -10.81 4.13 -14.73
N TYR A 141 -10.28 4.85 -13.73
CA TYR A 141 -11.05 5.80 -12.93
C TYR A 141 -10.78 7.26 -13.29
N GLY A 142 -9.86 7.53 -14.24
CA GLY A 142 -9.40 8.89 -14.51
C GLY A 142 -8.76 9.55 -13.29
N ALA A 143 -8.01 8.77 -12.49
CA ALA A 143 -7.31 9.31 -11.32
C ALA A 143 -6.28 10.37 -11.74
N GLY A 144 -6.35 11.55 -11.13
CA GLY A 144 -5.38 12.61 -11.35
C GLY A 144 -4.15 12.44 -10.46
N GLU A 145 -4.29 11.81 -9.30
CA GLU A 145 -3.22 11.62 -8.32
C GLU A 145 -3.10 10.16 -7.88
N VAL A 146 -1.85 9.70 -7.73
CA VAL A 146 -1.54 8.33 -7.29
C VAL A 146 -0.47 8.41 -6.20
N PRO A 147 -0.85 8.26 -4.92
CA PRO A 147 0.08 8.30 -3.80
C PRO A 147 0.94 7.04 -3.80
N VAL A 148 2.24 7.20 -4.05
CA VAL A 148 3.17 6.06 -4.15
C VAL A 148 4.47 6.28 -3.41
N GLY A 149 5.08 5.18 -2.97
CA GLY A 149 6.48 5.17 -2.57
C GLY A 149 7.42 5.29 -3.76
N GLU A 150 8.69 5.63 -3.49
CA GLU A 150 9.72 5.78 -4.54
C GLU A 150 9.89 4.52 -5.39
N ASP A 151 9.70 3.35 -4.78
CA ASP A 151 9.79 2.04 -5.44
C ASP A 151 8.73 1.80 -6.52
N GLN A 152 7.61 2.54 -6.48
CA GLN A 152 6.52 2.43 -7.45
C GLN A 152 6.46 3.63 -8.41
N ARG A 153 7.32 4.64 -8.25
CA ARG A 153 7.33 5.84 -9.10
C ARG A 153 7.53 5.50 -10.58
N GLN A 154 8.40 4.54 -10.88
CA GLN A 154 8.65 4.07 -12.24
C GLN A 154 7.38 3.51 -12.92
N HIS A 155 6.51 2.84 -12.17
CA HIS A 155 5.26 2.30 -12.72
C HIS A 155 4.21 3.39 -12.99
N VAL A 156 4.19 4.45 -12.18
CA VAL A 156 3.31 5.60 -12.46
C VAL A 156 3.81 6.37 -13.68
N GLU A 157 5.13 6.50 -13.89
CA GLU A 157 5.66 7.06 -15.13
C GLU A 157 5.31 6.21 -16.36
N LEU A 158 5.42 4.88 -16.27
CA LEU A 158 4.92 4.00 -17.34
C LEU A 158 3.43 4.24 -17.60
N THR A 159 2.62 4.36 -16.56
CA THR A 159 1.18 4.64 -16.68
C THR A 159 0.92 5.94 -17.45
N ARG A 160 1.71 6.98 -17.16
CA ARG A 160 1.66 8.27 -17.88
C ARG A 160 2.02 8.12 -19.34
N ASP A 161 3.10 7.42 -19.64
CA ASP A 161 3.56 7.17 -21.01
C ASP A 161 2.51 6.40 -21.83
N LEU A 162 1.89 5.38 -21.22
CA LEU A 162 0.80 4.61 -21.85
C LEU A 162 -0.44 5.47 -22.11
N ALA A 163 -0.84 6.30 -21.14
CA ALA A 163 -1.97 7.21 -21.29
C ALA A 163 -1.74 8.23 -22.42
N VAL A 164 -0.56 8.86 -22.46
CA VAL A 164 -0.20 9.82 -23.51
C VAL A 164 -0.18 9.16 -24.88
N ARG A 165 0.45 7.98 -25.00
CA ARG A 165 0.55 7.24 -26.26
C ARG A 165 -0.82 6.80 -26.78
N PHE A 166 -1.67 6.28 -25.90
CA PHE A 166 -3.03 5.90 -26.26
C PHE A 166 -3.82 7.12 -26.75
N ASN A 167 -3.76 8.22 -25.99
CA ASN A 167 -4.46 9.46 -26.34
C ASN A 167 -4.02 10.05 -27.68
N GLN A 168 -2.71 10.02 -27.98
CA GLN A 168 -2.17 10.50 -29.26
C GLN A 168 -2.60 9.64 -30.44
N ARG A 169 -2.70 8.32 -30.23
CA ARG A 169 -3.00 7.37 -31.31
C ARG A 169 -4.49 7.22 -31.59
N TYR A 170 -5.32 7.21 -30.56
CA TYR A 170 -6.74 6.85 -30.64
C TYR A 170 -7.68 7.99 -30.24
N GLY A 171 -7.15 9.15 -29.83
CA GLY A 171 -7.93 10.29 -29.34
C GLY A 171 -7.99 10.37 -27.81
N HIS A 172 -8.32 11.55 -27.30
CA HIS A 172 -8.23 11.85 -25.87
C HIS A 172 -9.23 11.02 -25.03
N THR A 173 -8.73 9.94 -24.43
CA THR A 173 -9.51 8.94 -23.69
C THR A 173 -9.20 8.98 -22.19
N PHE A 174 -7.92 9.08 -21.83
CA PHE A 174 -7.44 8.97 -20.46
C PHE A 174 -6.96 10.30 -19.87
N THR A 175 -7.21 10.48 -18.58
CA THR A 175 -6.51 11.46 -17.75
C THR A 175 -5.09 10.98 -17.49
N VAL A 176 -4.10 11.86 -17.61
CA VAL A 176 -2.70 11.52 -17.33
C VAL A 176 -2.44 11.73 -15.83
N PRO A 177 -2.17 10.67 -15.05
CA PRO A 177 -2.01 10.79 -13.60
C PRO A 177 -0.68 11.46 -13.25
N LYS A 178 -0.55 11.98 -12.02
CA LYS A 178 0.74 12.34 -11.42
C LYS A 178 1.00 11.50 -10.18
N ALA A 179 2.24 11.06 -10.00
CA ALA A 179 2.67 10.48 -8.74
C ALA A 179 2.68 11.59 -7.68
N THR A 180 2.12 11.29 -6.50
CA THR A 180 2.20 12.19 -5.35
C THR A 180 2.90 11.48 -4.19
N HIS A 181 3.56 12.28 -3.35
CA HIS A 181 4.07 11.80 -2.08
C HIS A 181 3.01 12.07 -1.00
N PRO A 182 2.80 11.15 -0.05
CA PRO A 182 1.97 11.45 1.11
C PRO A 182 2.56 12.66 1.85
N ALA A 183 1.73 13.66 2.17
CA ALA A 183 2.18 14.95 2.70
C ALA A 183 2.98 14.85 4.01
N VAL A 184 2.64 13.88 4.87
CA VAL A 184 3.33 13.59 6.14
C VAL A 184 3.25 12.08 6.43
N ALA A 185 4.09 11.26 5.80
CA ALA A 185 4.19 9.84 6.12
C ALA A 185 5.32 9.60 7.12
N ALA A 186 5.00 9.05 8.30
CA ALA A 186 6.03 8.55 9.19
C ALA A 186 6.79 7.41 8.50
N ARG A 187 8.10 7.59 8.29
CA ARG A 187 8.95 6.56 7.69
C ARG A 187 9.39 5.57 8.76
N VAL A 188 8.57 4.56 8.98
CA VAL A 188 8.85 3.48 9.95
C VAL A 188 9.82 2.46 9.33
N MET A 189 10.98 2.33 9.97
CA MET A 189 12.03 1.38 9.57
C MET A 189 11.90 0.07 10.36
N ASP A 190 12.52 -0.99 9.84
CA ASP A 190 12.60 -2.27 10.51
C ASP A 190 13.36 -2.13 11.85
N LEU A 191 12.83 -2.74 12.92
CA LEU A 191 13.40 -2.57 14.27
C LEU A 191 14.71 -3.36 14.45
N GLN A 192 15.07 -4.29 13.58
CA GLN A 192 16.34 -5.02 13.60
C GLN A 192 17.32 -4.52 12.55
N ASP A 193 16.82 -3.97 11.44
CA ASP A 193 17.62 -3.27 10.44
C ASP A 193 17.04 -1.86 10.17
N PRO A 194 17.46 -0.84 10.94
CA PRO A 194 16.90 0.50 10.83
C PRO A 194 17.26 1.22 9.53
N THR A 195 18.08 0.61 8.65
CA THR A 195 18.36 1.12 7.30
C THR A 195 17.34 0.63 6.27
N SER A 196 16.60 -0.43 6.59
CA SER A 196 15.57 -1.04 5.75
C SER A 196 14.17 -0.60 6.17
N LYS A 197 13.30 -0.31 5.21
CA LYS A 197 11.89 0.05 5.49
C LYS A 197 11.15 -1.17 6.04
N MET A 198 10.26 -0.97 7.02
CA MET A 198 9.44 -2.05 7.56
C MET A 198 8.53 -2.65 6.47
N GLY A 199 8.80 -3.90 6.08
CA GLY A 199 8.19 -4.58 4.94
C GLY A 199 7.18 -5.67 5.29
N LYS A 200 6.34 -6.06 4.32
CA LYS A 200 5.31 -7.12 4.45
C LYS A 200 5.83 -8.53 4.16
N SER A 201 7.05 -8.66 3.63
CA SER A 201 7.53 -9.85 2.89
C SER A 201 8.37 -10.84 3.71
N HIS A 202 8.66 -10.54 4.98
CA HIS A 202 9.32 -11.48 5.87
C HIS A 202 8.27 -12.03 6.83
N GLU A 203 8.06 -13.34 6.84
CA GLU A 203 7.20 -13.98 7.84
C GLU A 203 7.85 -13.85 9.22
N ASN A 204 7.12 -13.28 10.18
CA ASN A 204 7.50 -13.20 11.59
C ASN A 204 8.89 -12.62 11.87
N GLY A 205 9.24 -11.52 11.18
CA GLY A 205 10.45 -10.78 11.50
C GLY A 205 10.37 -10.15 12.89
N ALA A 206 11.40 -10.36 13.72
CA ALA A 206 11.54 -9.67 15.02
C ALA A 206 11.57 -8.13 14.87
N GLY A 207 11.87 -7.64 13.66
CA GLY A 207 11.92 -6.24 13.28
C GLY A 207 10.60 -5.63 12.78
N ILE A 208 9.56 -6.43 12.56
CA ILE A 208 8.32 -5.98 11.91
C ILE A 208 7.17 -6.04 12.89
N VAL A 209 6.55 -4.91 13.18
CA VAL A 209 5.30 -4.85 13.97
C VAL A 209 4.12 -4.93 13.02
N TYR A 210 3.28 -5.96 13.18
CA TYR A 210 2.03 -6.11 12.44
C TYR A 210 0.87 -5.47 13.20
N LEU A 211 -0.15 -5.00 12.48
CA LEU A 211 -1.30 -4.33 13.11
C LEU A 211 -2.11 -5.24 14.02
N LEU A 212 -2.06 -6.56 13.80
CA LEU A 212 -2.71 -7.57 14.63
C LEU A 212 -1.73 -8.33 15.54
N ASP A 213 -0.51 -7.82 15.75
CA ASP A 213 0.36 -8.40 16.78
C ASP A 213 -0.27 -8.17 18.16
N GLU A 214 -0.29 -9.23 18.98
CA GLU A 214 -0.71 -9.13 20.37
C GLU A 214 0.17 -8.12 21.14
N PRO A 215 -0.38 -7.41 22.15
CA PRO A 215 0.36 -6.39 22.89
C PRO A 215 1.72 -6.87 23.43
N GLY A 216 1.79 -8.11 23.94
CA GLY A 216 3.04 -8.70 24.41
C GLY A 216 4.09 -8.90 23.31
N VAL A 217 3.65 -9.22 22.08
CA VAL A 217 4.52 -9.38 20.91
C VAL A 217 5.04 -8.01 20.46
N VAL A 218 4.18 -7.00 20.38
CA VAL A 218 4.57 -5.61 20.07
C VAL A 218 5.65 -5.14 21.05
N ARG A 219 5.38 -5.26 22.36
CA ARG A 219 6.34 -4.89 23.41
C ARG A 219 7.67 -5.60 23.25
N LYS A 220 7.66 -6.92 23.02
CA LYS A 220 8.88 -7.71 22.84
C LYS A 220 9.69 -7.24 21.63
N LYS A 221 9.05 -6.95 20.50
CA LYS A 221 9.72 -6.48 19.27
C LYS A 221 10.35 -5.10 19.48
N VAL A 222 9.61 -4.15 20.04
CA VAL A 222 10.12 -2.79 20.33
C VAL A 222 11.26 -2.80 21.34
N MET A 223 11.15 -3.58 22.43
CA MET A 223 12.22 -3.69 23.43
C MET A 223 13.52 -4.27 22.85
N ARG A 224 13.42 -5.11 21.81
CA ARG A 224 14.56 -5.71 21.09
C ARG A 224 15.07 -4.86 19.93
N ALA A 225 14.50 -3.69 19.68
CA ALA A 225 14.93 -2.83 18.58
C ALA A 225 16.44 -2.54 18.67
N VAL A 226 17.14 -2.61 17.54
CA VAL A 226 18.58 -2.33 17.44
C VAL A 226 18.79 -0.82 17.65
N THR A 227 19.73 -0.49 18.54
CA THR A 227 20.20 0.87 18.83
C THR A 227 21.72 0.90 18.79
N ASP A 228 22.33 2.08 18.73
CA ASP A 228 23.77 2.22 18.89
C ASP A 228 24.23 1.95 20.34
N SER A 229 25.54 2.08 20.59
CA SER A 229 26.20 1.75 21.86
C SER A 229 25.88 2.69 23.04
N GLY A 230 25.16 3.80 22.83
CA GLY A 230 24.59 4.60 23.93
C GLY A 230 25.48 5.68 24.53
N ASP A 231 26.67 5.93 23.98
CA ASP A 231 27.69 6.80 24.59
C ASP A 231 27.39 8.32 24.50
N GLY A 232 26.18 8.72 24.09
CA GLY A 232 25.85 10.13 23.88
C GLY A 232 24.37 10.48 23.96
N GLY A 233 23.59 9.82 24.83
CA GLY A 233 22.19 10.16 25.12
C GLY A 233 21.17 9.79 24.03
N VAL A 234 19.91 10.14 24.24
CA VAL A 234 18.85 9.97 23.21
C VAL A 234 18.87 11.18 22.30
N VAL A 235 19.20 10.99 21.02
CA VAL A 235 19.30 12.08 20.03
C VAL A 235 18.63 11.62 18.74
N HIS A 236 17.82 12.50 18.15
CA HIS A 236 17.26 12.28 16.81
C HIS A 236 18.31 12.59 15.74
N ASP A 237 19.01 11.55 15.28
CA ASP A 237 19.94 11.62 14.15
C ASP A 237 19.78 10.39 13.26
N ARG A 238 19.18 10.57 12.08
CA ARG A 238 18.93 9.48 11.13
C ARG A 238 20.20 8.94 10.47
N ALA A 239 21.26 9.74 10.38
CA ALA A 239 22.50 9.35 9.73
C ALA A 239 23.42 8.60 10.69
N ALA A 240 23.63 9.15 11.89
CA ALA A 240 24.53 8.56 12.88
C ALA A 240 23.84 7.53 13.79
N ARG A 241 22.53 7.69 14.07
CA ARG A 241 21.78 6.88 15.05
C ARG A 241 20.42 6.41 14.51
N PRO A 242 20.40 5.70 13.36
CA PRO A 242 19.15 5.36 12.66
C PRO A 242 18.16 4.56 13.52
N GLY A 243 18.64 3.69 14.42
CA GLY A 243 17.77 2.92 15.33
C GLY A 243 17.04 3.78 16.37
N VAL A 244 17.75 4.73 17.00
CA VAL A 244 17.18 5.65 17.99
C VAL A 244 16.25 6.65 17.29
N ALA A 245 16.66 7.20 16.15
CA ALA A 245 15.83 8.09 15.35
C ALA A 245 14.52 7.41 14.91
N ASN A 246 14.57 6.13 14.48
CA ASN A 246 13.37 5.37 14.14
C ASN A 246 12.41 5.21 15.32
N LEU A 247 12.92 4.94 16.52
CA LEU A 247 12.08 4.83 17.73
C LEU A 247 11.41 6.17 18.08
N LEU A 248 12.14 7.29 17.99
CA LEU A 248 11.60 8.63 18.21
C LEU A 248 10.57 9.00 17.14
N ASP A 249 10.82 8.66 15.87
CA ASP A 249 9.86 8.85 14.77
C ASP A 249 8.57 8.07 15.02
N ILE A 250 8.65 6.82 15.49
CA ILE A 250 7.48 6.01 15.86
C ILE A 250 6.74 6.65 17.04
N LEU A 251 7.45 7.09 18.08
CA LEU A 251 6.84 7.72 19.25
C LEU A 251 6.08 8.99 18.87
N ALA A 252 6.72 9.88 18.12
CA ALA A 252 6.12 11.11 17.61
C ALA A 252 4.90 10.80 16.72
N ALA A 253 4.99 9.77 15.89
CA ALA A 253 3.85 9.36 15.08
C ALA A 253 2.69 8.84 15.94
N CYS A 254 2.94 8.12 17.03
CA CYS A 254 1.88 7.59 17.89
C CYS A 254 1.26 8.66 18.82
N THR A 255 2.07 9.58 19.34
CA THR A 255 1.68 10.51 20.42
C THR A 255 1.53 11.97 19.97
N GLY A 256 2.01 12.30 18.76
CA GLY A 256 2.18 13.68 18.30
C GLY A 256 3.51 14.29 18.76
N GLY A 257 3.84 15.45 18.20
CA GLY A 257 5.06 16.19 18.55
C GLY A 257 6.21 16.02 17.57
N ASP A 258 7.33 16.68 17.87
CA ASP A 258 8.56 16.65 17.10
C ASP A 258 9.51 15.55 17.65
N PRO A 259 9.95 14.58 16.82
CA PRO A 259 10.90 13.55 17.23
C PRO A 259 12.17 14.10 17.92
N ALA A 260 12.67 15.26 17.50
CA ALA A 260 13.85 15.86 18.10
C ALA A 260 13.57 16.38 19.52
N ALA A 261 12.45 17.09 19.72
CA ALA A 261 12.05 17.56 21.04
C ALA A 261 11.70 16.42 22.02
N LEU A 262 11.12 15.32 21.53
CA LEU A 262 10.84 14.14 22.37
C LEU A 262 12.11 13.49 22.93
N ALA A 263 13.25 13.65 22.26
CA ALA A 263 14.52 13.08 22.68
C ALA A 263 14.97 13.60 24.05
N ASP A 264 14.70 14.88 24.34
CA ASP A 264 15.09 15.56 25.59
C ASP A 264 14.42 14.94 26.84
N GLY A 265 13.30 14.22 26.65
CA GLY A 265 12.59 13.53 27.71
C GLY A 265 13.26 12.23 28.20
N TYR A 266 14.31 11.76 27.52
CA TYR A 266 14.87 10.43 27.76
C TYR A 266 16.35 10.45 28.15
N SER A 267 16.64 9.90 29.32
CA SER A 267 18.02 9.69 29.80
C SER A 267 18.66 8.39 29.27
N GLY A 268 17.90 7.51 28.62
CA GLY A 268 18.44 6.26 28.06
C GLY A 268 17.45 5.43 27.24
N TYR A 269 18.00 4.53 26.42
CA TYR A 269 17.25 3.76 25.42
C TYR A 269 16.21 2.81 26.01
N GLY A 270 16.45 2.31 27.22
CA GLY A 270 15.49 1.44 27.91
C GLY A 270 14.17 2.15 28.23
N ALA A 271 14.21 3.44 28.59
CA ALA A 271 13.01 4.23 28.83
C ALA A 271 12.29 4.55 27.51
N LEU A 272 13.03 5.03 26.51
CA LEU A 272 12.48 5.30 25.17
C LEU A 272 11.75 4.08 24.59
N LYS A 273 12.38 2.89 24.64
CA LYS A 273 11.77 1.66 24.12
C LYS A 273 10.49 1.26 24.85
N ARG A 274 10.39 1.49 26.17
CA ARG A 274 9.16 1.21 26.92
C ARG A 274 8.04 2.12 26.49
N ASP A 275 8.29 3.42 26.44
CA ASP A 275 7.28 4.40 26.06
C ASP A 275 6.84 4.24 24.60
N VAL A 276 7.76 3.92 23.68
CA VAL A 276 7.41 3.55 22.30
C VAL A 276 6.52 2.31 22.28
N ALA A 277 6.84 1.28 23.07
CA ALA A 277 6.05 0.06 23.12
C ALA A 277 4.64 0.33 23.66
N ASP A 278 4.53 1.12 24.72
CA ASP A 278 3.25 1.57 25.28
C ASP A 278 2.44 2.36 24.25
N ALA A 279 3.06 3.36 23.63
CA ALA A 279 2.39 4.21 22.64
C ALA A 279 1.88 3.43 21.43
N VAL A 280 2.66 2.46 20.92
CA VAL A 280 2.22 1.60 19.81
C VAL A 280 1.06 0.70 20.24
N VAL A 281 1.11 0.11 21.44
CA VAL A 281 0.02 -0.73 21.95
C VAL A 281 -1.27 0.07 22.12
N GLU A 282 -1.21 1.26 22.71
CA GLU A 282 -2.38 2.13 22.86
C GLU A 282 -2.93 2.60 21.51
N LEU A 283 -2.05 2.91 20.55
CA LEU A 283 -2.46 3.29 19.19
C LEU A 283 -3.20 2.15 18.47
N LEU A 284 -2.72 0.91 18.61
CA LEU A 284 -3.28 -0.25 17.91
C LEU A 284 -4.53 -0.82 18.59
N ARG A 285 -4.72 -0.61 19.89
CA ARG A 285 -5.86 -1.14 20.66
C ARG A 285 -7.22 -0.88 19.99
N PRO A 286 -7.65 0.36 19.70
CA PRO A 286 -8.96 0.61 19.12
C PRO A 286 -9.12 -0.01 17.72
N LEU A 287 -8.03 -0.06 16.94
CA LEU A 287 -8.01 -0.72 15.63
C LEU A 287 -8.20 -2.24 15.77
N GLN A 288 -7.53 -2.86 16.74
CA GLN A 288 -7.62 -4.30 16.98
C GLN A 288 -8.99 -4.71 17.51
N GLU A 289 -9.56 -3.93 18.43
CA GLU A 289 -10.94 -4.11 18.93
C GLU A 289 -11.94 -4.03 17.77
N ARG A 290 -11.86 -2.96 16.96
CA ARG A 290 -12.77 -2.78 15.82
C ARG A 290 -12.59 -3.86 14.75
N HIS A 291 -11.35 -4.30 14.51
CA HIS A 291 -11.09 -5.41 13.60
C HIS A 291 -11.72 -6.71 14.12
N ALA A 292 -11.60 -7.01 15.42
CA ALA A 292 -12.19 -8.21 16.02
C ALA A 292 -13.71 -8.22 15.88
N GLU A 293 -14.38 -7.08 16.12
CA GLU A 293 -15.82 -6.93 15.88
C GLU A 293 -16.21 -7.24 14.42
N LEU A 294 -15.51 -6.62 13.46
CA LEU A 294 -15.78 -6.80 12.03
C LEU A 294 -15.43 -8.21 11.55
N ALA A 295 -14.45 -8.87 12.16
CA ALA A 295 -14.09 -10.26 11.86
C ALA A 295 -15.13 -11.25 12.39
N ALA A 296 -15.83 -10.91 13.48
CA ALA A 296 -16.92 -11.71 14.04
C ALA A 296 -18.20 -11.64 13.18
N ASP A 297 -18.41 -10.55 12.44
CA ASP A 297 -19.48 -10.42 11.42
C ASP A 297 -18.92 -10.08 10.02
N PRO A 298 -18.42 -11.09 9.27
CA PRO A 298 -17.89 -10.87 7.93
C PRO A 298 -18.92 -10.34 6.93
N ALA A 299 -20.23 -10.51 7.19
CA ALA A 299 -21.27 -10.08 6.26
C ALA A 299 -21.29 -8.55 6.10
N GLN A 300 -20.94 -7.81 7.14
CA GLN A 300 -20.80 -6.36 7.07
C GLN A 300 -19.67 -5.95 6.10
N VAL A 301 -18.51 -6.60 6.18
CA VAL A 301 -17.37 -6.34 5.30
C VAL A 301 -17.70 -6.76 3.86
N ASP A 302 -18.28 -7.94 3.68
CA ASP A 302 -18.66 -8.44 2.36
C ASP A 302 -19.72 -7.54 1.68
N LYS A 303 -20.66 -6.97 2.45
CA LYS A 303 -21.63 -5.98 1.96
C LYS A 303 -20.91 -4.71 1.50
N ALA A 304 -20.04 -4.15 2.33
CA ALA A 304 -19.28 -2.94 1.99
C ALA A 304 -18.44 -3.12 0.71
N LEU A 305 -17.77 -4.26 0.56
CA LEU A 305 -16.97 -4.57 -0.63
C LEU A 305 -17.83 -4.76 -1.88
N ARG A 306 -19.05 -5.30 -1.75
CA ARG A 306 -19.99 -5.45 -2.86
C ARG A 306 -20.50 -4.09 -3.34
N GLU A 307 -20.86 -3.20 -2.42
CA GLU A 307 -21.30 -1.84 -2.72
C GLU A 307 -20.16 -0.99 -3.31
N GLY A 308 -18.95 -1.11 -2.75
CA GLY A 308 -17.75 -0.49 -3.30
C GLY A 308 -17.40 -0.98 -4.71
N ALA A 309 -17.52 -2.29 -4.97
CA ALA A 309 -17.34 -2.82 -6.32
C ALA A 309 -18.42 -2.31 -7.30
N GLY A 310 -19.66 -2.11 -6.84
CA GLY A 310 -20.72 -1.47 -7.63
C GLY A 310 -20.32 -0.07 -8.09
N ARG A 311 -19.96 0.81 -7.15
CA ARG A 311 -19.49 2.18 -7.44
C ARG A 311 -18.23 2.20 -8.31
N ALA A 312 -17.27 1.32 -8.04
CA ALA A 312 -16.08 1.19 -8.86
C ALA A 312 -16.43 0.85 -10.32
N ARG A 313 -17.37 -0.08 -10.58
CA ARG A 313 -17.83 -0.38 -11.94
C ARG A 313 -18.51 0.82 -12.59
N GLU A 314 -19.36 1.56 -11.86
CA GLU A 314 -20.02 2.77 -12.37
C GLU A 314 -19.02 3.83 -12.83
N LEU A 315 -17.90 3.99 -12.10
CA LEU A 315 -16.82 4.91 -12.47
C LEU A 315 -15.96 4.37 -13.63
N ALA A 316 -15.61 3.08 -13.59
CA ALA A 316 -14.66 2.48 -14.52
C ALA A 316 -15.27 2.20 -15.90
N ARG A 317 -16.52 1.71 -15.94
CA ARG A 317 -17.16 1.22 -17.15
C ARG A 317 -17.19 2.27 -18.27
N PRO A 318 -17.58 3.54 -18.03
CA PRO A 318 -17.59 4.54 -19.09
C PRO A 318 -16.20 4.85 -19.66
N VAL A 319 -15.14 4.76 -18.86
CA VAL A 319 -13.78 5.01 -19.31
C VAL A 319 -13.29 3.84 -20.18
N VAL A 320 -13.53 2.61 -19.73
CA VAL A 320 -13.13 1.40 -20.47
C VAL A 320 -13.91 1.27 -21.77
N ASP A 321 -15.22 1.55 -21.77
CA ASP A 321 -16.04 1.46 -22.98
C ASP A 321 -15.60 2.52 -24.02
N ARG A 322 -15.24 3.75 -23.59
CA ARG A 322 -14.60 4.75 -24.48
C ARG A 322 -13.27 4.26 -25.05
N ALA A 323 -12.44 3.58 -24.24
CA ALA A 323 -11.17 3.04 -24.72
C ALA A 323 -11.39 1.92 -25.76
N TYR A 324 -12.41 1.07 -25.57
CA TYR A 324 -12.81 0.05 -26.54
C TYR A 324 -13.25 0.67 -27.86
N GLU A 325 -14.09 1.70 -27.82
CA GLU A 325 -14.53 2.43 -29.02
C GLU A 325 -13.35 3.11 -29.72
N ALA A 326 -12.52 3.83 -28.99
CA ALA A 326 -11.38 4.59 -29.52
C ALA A 326 -10.36 3.70 -30.24
N ILE A 327 -10.11 2.48 -29.74
CA ILE A 327 -9.20 1.52 -30.37
C ILE A 327 -9.85 0.73 -31.52
N GLY A 328 -11.16 0.90 -31.75
CA GLY A 328 -11.90 0.34 -32.88
C GLY A 328 -12.56 -1.01 -32.62
N LEU A 329 -12.87 -1.36 -31.38
CA LEU A 329 -13.65 -2.56 -31.05
C LEU A 329 -15.16 -2.30 -31.23
N LEU A 330 -15.89 -3.31 -31.71
CA LEU A 330 -17.34 -3.21 -31.88
C LEU A 330 -18.05 -3.15 -30.53
N ALA A 331 -19.07 -2.29 -30.44
CA ALA A 331 -20.01 -2.31 -29.33
C ALA A 331 -20.89 -3.57 -29.41
N PRO A 332 -21.18 -4.23 -28.27
CA PRO A 332 -22.02 -5.43 -28.21
C PRO A 332 -23.49 -5.16 -28.52
#